data_AF-A0A9Q1ANM7-F1
#
_entry.id   AF-A0A9Q1ANM7-F1
#
_cell.length_a   1.000
_cell.length_b   1.000
_cell.length_c   1.000
_cell.angle_alpha   90.00
_cell.angle_beta   90.00
_cell.angle_gamma   90.00
#
_symmetry.space_group_name_H-M   'P 1'
#
loop_
_entity.id
_entity.type
_entity.pdbx_description
1 polymer ?
#
loop_
_entity_poly.entity_id
_entity_poly.type
_entity_poly.pdbx_seq_one_letter_code
_entity_poly.pdbx_strand_id
1 'polypeptide(L)'
;MCASMDDSGNFMLLDGDKKPIWQTFTEPTDTILPGQTLNMGQNLTARFSRESYGDGRFQLHLQPDGNLVLYTLTTPTGDGSRRAYWDTGTMTNNSQLVFNENGYIYITNSNRRVYNLTKEAAGSSQDFYHMARIDYDGVFRQYNRRKIKTCGLEWSVMTKFPADICSAIVTDVGSGACGYNSICVEVNDEPDCLCPENFSYMDDATNLGCRPNFELPSCRLNGWESNFELVEFIKYTNTDWPQDDYDLQIGSGVDLFTCEQLCLKDCFCTVVIHNGNRCWKKKYPLSNGRRGPNVNRTALMKVPKINVTQLYLESLRQNNKDQSTTVLIFSVFLGSSVFINIVMTLGICIAIYFWYHNSVAFGLEDQEEALMDWVYACYCNKTLDKLVENDEDARNDMKRLERLVMVAIWCIQEDASLRPTMKKVTQMLEGVVDVSVPPRPSIYCSTT
;
A
#
# COMPACT_ATOMS: atom_id res chain seq x y z
N MET A 1 18.58 2.31 -39.14
CA MET A 1 17.54 1.72 -38.29
C MET A 1 16.27 2.51 -38.50
N CYS A 2 15.17 1.85 -38.79
CA CYS A 2 13.85 2.49 -38.93
C CYS A 2 12.81 1.70 -38.13
N ALA A 3 11.74 2.40 -37.73
CA ALA A 3 10.60 1.79 -37.06
C ALA A 3 9.44 1.67 -38.05
N SER A 4 8.70 0.56 -38.00
CA SER A 4 7.54 0.31 -38.85
C SER A 4 6.46 -0.41 -38.06
N MET A 5 5.20 -0.17 -38.39
CA MET A 5 4.06 -0.94 -37.91
C MET A 5 3.35 -1.53 -39.12
N ASP A 6 3.10 -2.85 -39.12
CA ASP A 6 2.34 -3.49 -40.18
C ASP A 6 0.82 -3.50 -39.87
N ASP A 7 0.03 -3.94 -40.85
CA ASP A 7 -1.44 -3.96 -40.76
C ASP A 7 -1.96 -4.95 -39.69
N SER A 8 -1.12 -5.87 -39.18
CA SER A 8 -1.45 -6.76 -38.07
C SER A 8 -1.27 -6.10 -36.70
N GLY A 9 -0.62 -4.93 -36.66
CA GLY A 9 -0.27 -4.21 -35.43
C GLY A 9 1.09 -4.61 -34.86
N ASN A 10 1.90 -5.37 -35.59
CA ASN A 10 3.26 -5.69 -35.18
C ASN A 10 4.16 -4.47 -35.42
N PHE A 11 4.67 -3.90 -34.34
CA PHE A 11 5.62 -2.79 -34.39
C PHE A 11 7.04 -3.36 -34.34
N MET A 12 7.83 -3.02 -35.35
CA MET A 12 9.14 -3.59 -35.62
C MET A 12 10.20 -2.50 -35.68
N LEU A 13 11.36 -2.80 -35.10
CA LEU A 13 12.60 -2.08 -35.39
C LEU A 13 13.38 -2.86 -36.44
N LEU A 14 13.78 -2.18 -37.51
CA LEU A 14 14.42 -2.78 -38.68
C LEU A 14 15.87 -2.31 -38.84
N ASP A 15 16.74 -3.21 -39.28
CA ASP A 15 18.13 -2.90 -39.65
C ASP A 15 18.26 -2.20 -41.02
N GLY A 16 19.49 -2.04 -41.51
CA GLY A 16 19.76 -1.43 -42.83
C GLY A 16 19.23 -2.23 -44.03
N ASP A 17 19.03 -3.53 -43.86
CA ASP A 17 18.50 -4.46 -44.86
C ASP A 17 16.98 -4.66 -44.72
N LYS A 18 16.32 -3.84 -43.89
CA LYS A 18 14.90 -3.94 -43.53
C LYS A 18 14.51 -5.26 -42.83
N LYS A 19 15.45 -5.92 -42.16
CA LYS A 19 15.16 -7.11 -41.35
C LYS A 19 14.76 -6.71 -39.93
N PRO A 20 13.73 -7.36 -39.35
CA PRO A 20 13.34 -7.09 -37.97
C PRO A 20 14.42 -7.55 -37.01
N ILE A 21 14.92 -6.62 -36.19
CA ILE A 21 15.84 -6.89 -35.08
C ILE A 21 15.10 -6.97 -33.73
N TRP A 22 13.91 -6.38 -33.65
CA TRP A 22 13.01 -6.46 -32.50
C TRP A 22 11.57 -6.24 -32.96
N GLN A 23 10.60 -6.90 -32.32
CA GLN A 23 9.18 -6.84 -32.66
C GLN A 23 8.30 -6.90 -31.42
N THR A 24 7.16 -6.20 -31.41
CA THR A 24 6.17 -6.30 -30.33
C THR A 24 5.55 -7.69 -30.25
N PHE A 25 5.40 -8.39 -31.37
CA PHE A 25 4.79 -9.72 -31.39
C PHE A 25 5.61 -10.80 -30.66
N THR A 26 6.91 -10.57 -30.44
CA THR A 26 7.76 -11.46 -29.64
C THR A 26 7.73 -11.15 -28.15
N GLU A 27 7.16 -10.01 -27.75
CA GLU A 27 7.06 -9.52 -26.36
C GLU A 27 5.59 -9.29 -25.99
N PRO A 28 4.77 -10.37 -25.91
CA PRO A 28 3.35 -10.22 -25.63
C PRO A 28 3.08 -9.77 -24.19
N THR A 29 1.93 -9.15 -23.97
CA THR A 29 1.47 -8.68 -22.65
C THR A 29 0.29 -9.53 -22.16
N ASP A 30 -0.93 -8.99 -22.12
CA ASP A 30 -2.15 -9.73 -21.81
C ASP A 30 -2.86 -10.26 -23.07
N THR A 31 -2.46 -9.75 -24.25
CA THR A 31 -3.21 -9.88 -25.52
C THR A 31 -2.39 -10.56 -26.60
N ILE A 32 -3.07 -11.39 -27.41
CA ILE A 32 -2.60 -11.94 -28.68
C ILE A 32 -3.50 -11.46 -29.82
N LEU A 33 -2.89 -11.05 -30.94
CA LEU A 33 -3.59 -10.52 -32.12
C LEU A 33 -3.57 -11.48 -33.33
N PRO A 34 -4.49 -11.34 -34.29
CA PRO A 34 -4.44 -12.09 -35.54
C PRO A 34 -3.10 -11.89 -36.26
N GLY A 35 -2.48 -12.98 -36.72
CA GLY A 35 -1.14 -13.01 -37.29
C GLY A 35 -0.03 -13.32 -36.27
N GLN A 36 -0.32 -13.23 -34.97
CA GLN A 36 0.65 -13.48 -33.92
C GLN A 36 0.70 -14.98 -33.54
N THR A 37 1.90 -15.43 -33.17
CA THR A 37 2.15 -16.78 -32.66
C THR A 37 2.84 -16.70 -31.31
N LEU A 38 2.30 -17.40 -30.32
CA LEU A 38 2.94 -17.61 -29.01
C LEU A 38 3.68 -18.95 -29.04
N ASN A 39 4.99 -18.91 -28.79
CA ASN A 39 5.87 -20.09 -28.79
C ASN A 39 5.94 -20.74 -27.40
N MET A 40 6.38 -22.00 -27.36
CA MET A 40 6.65 -22.69 -26.09
C MET A 40 7.58 -21.86 -25.20
N GLY A 41 7.27 -21.82 -23.91
CA GLY A 41 7.97 -21.02 -22.91
C GLY A 41 7.45 -19.59 -22.78
N GLN A 42 6.63 -19.09 -23.72
CA GLN A 42 6.05 -17.75 -23.62
C GLN A 42 4.72 -17.76 -22.87
N ASN A 43 4.33 -16.59 -22.36
CA ASN A 43 3.13 -16.40 -21.56
C ASN A 43 2.43 -15.08 -21.89
N LEU A 44 1.15 -15.01 -21.58
CA LEU A 44 0.37 -13.77 -21.48
C LEU A 44 0.05 -13.54 -20.00
N THR A 45 0.34 -12.35 -19.48
CA THR A 45 0.04 -11.99 -18.10
C THR A 45 -1.13 -11.03 -18.07
N ALA A 46 -2.18 -11.38 -17.33
CA ALA A 46 -3.34 -10.52 -17.17
C ALA A 46 -2.94 -9.20 -16.50
N ARG A 47 -3.60 -8.12 -16.87
CA ARG A 47 -3.48 -6.85 -16.16
C ARG A 47 -4.01 -6.95 -14.72
N PHE A 48 -3.56 -6.05 -13.85
CA PHE A 48 -3.90 -6.04 -12.43
C PHE A 48 -5.39 -5.77 -12.17
N SER A 49 -5.97 -4.82 -12.90
CA SER A 49 -7.39 -4.49 -12.83
C SER A 49 -7.87 -3.89 -14.16
N ARG A 50 -9.16 -3.56 -14.27
CA ARG A 50 -9.70 -2.90 -15.47
C ARG A 50 -8.93 -1.63 -15.85
N GLU A 51 -8.58 -0.82 -14.85
CA GLU A 51 -7.95 0.50 -15.01
C GLU A 51 -6.42 0.48 -14.84
N SER A 52 -5.86 -0.60 -14.30
CA SER A 52 -4.41 -0.72 -14.03
C SER A 52 -3.77 -1.75 -14.95
N TYR A 53 -2.84 -1.28 -15.78
CA TYR A 53 -2.09 -2.08 -16.75
C TYR A 53 -0.86 -2.79 -16.18
N GLY A 54 -0.62 -2.70 -14.87
CA GLY A 54 0.44 -3.47 -14.22
C GLY A 54 0.15 -4.98 -14.25
N ASP A 55 1.17 -5.80 -14.02
CA ASP A 55 1.01 -7.26 -14.00
C ASP A 55 0.06 -7.70 -12.87
N GLY A 56 -0.95 -8.48 -13.25
CA GLY A 56 -1.91 -9.11 -12.38
C GLY A 56 -1.51 -10.53 -11.97
N ARG A 57 -2.47 -11.24 -11.39
CA ARG A 57 -2.24 -12.56 -10.76
C ARG A 57 -2.66 -13.75 -11.62
N PHE A 58 -3.02 -13.54 -12.87
CA PHE A 58 -3.44 -14.60 -13.79
C PHE A 58 -2.54 -14.64 -15.00
N GLN A 59 -2.24 -15.84 -15.48
CA GLN A 59 -1.33 -16.02 -16.60
C GLN A 59 -1.76 -17.19 -17.49
N LEU A 60 -1.72 -16.97 -18.80
CA LEU A 60 -1.79 -18.02 -19.81
C LEU A 60 -0.36 -18.38 -20.22
N HIS A 61 0.01 -19.65 -20.18
CA HIS A 61 1.35 -20.09 -20.51
C HIS A 61 1.30 -21.27 -21.47
N LEU A 62 1.99 -21.13 -22.61
CA LEU A 62 2.29 -22.28 -23.46
C LEU A 62 3.55 -22.93 -22.91
N GLN A 63 3.37 -24.00 -22.13
CA GLN A 63 4.43 -24.68 -21.42
C GLN A 63 5.47 -25.30 -22.38
N PRO A 64 6.70 -25.56 -21.91
CA PRO A 64 7.73 -26.24 -22.71
C PRO A 64 7.35 -27.66 -23.17
N ASP A 65 6.38 -28.31 -22.53
CA ASP A 65 5.83 -29.62 -22.92
C ASP A 65 4.73 -29.51 -24.00
N GLY A 66 4.36 -28.29 -24.40
CA GLY A 66 3.33 -27.99 -25.38
C GLY A 66 1.90 -27.95 -24.84
N ASN A 67 1.71 -27.99 -23.51
CA ASN A 67 0.40 -27.75 -22.92
C ASN A 67 0.12 -26.26 -22.80
N LEU A 68 -1.09 -25.82 -23.16
CA LEU A 68 -1.52 -24.45 -22.93
C LEU A 68 -2.32 -24.41 -21.63
N VAL A 69 -1.84 -23.66 -20.65
CA VAL A 69 -2.36 -23.72 -19.28
C VAL A 69 -2.61 -22.32 -18.73
N LEU A 70 -3.71 -22.19 -17.99
CA LEU A 70 -4.03 -21.00 -17.20
C LEU A 70 -3.65 -21.22 -15.74
N TYR A 71 -2.96 -20.23 -15.17
CA TYR A 71 -2.39 -20.25 -13.82
C TYR A 71 -2.83 -19.06 -12.99
N THR A 72 -3.06 -19.31 -11.71
CA THR A 72 -2.98 -18.26 -10.69
C THR A 72 -1.53 -18.09 -10.25
N LEU A 73 -1.13 -16.84 -9.99
CA LEU A 73 0.20 -16.44 -9.56
C LEU A 73 0.14 -15.88 -8.14
N THR A 74 1.16 -16.22 -7.34
CA THR A 74 1.37 -15.67 -6.00
C THR A 74 2.64 -14.82 -6.04
N THR A 75 2.49 -13.50 -6.13
CA THR A 75 3.59 -12.54 -6.11
C THR A 75 4.07 -12.28 -4.66
N PRO A 76 5.36 -11.97 -4.43
CA PRO A 76 6.45 -11.76 -5.39
C PRO A 76 7.23 -13.05 -5.73
N THR A 77 6.81 -14.21 -5.22
CA THR A 77 7.65 -15.43 -5.08
C THR A 77 8.12 -16.14 -6.37
N GLY A 78 7.97 -15.55 -7.56
CA GLY A 78 8.38 -16.18 -8.81
C GLY A 78 7.63 -17.51 -9.09
N ASP A 79 8.11 -18.25 -10.10
CA ASP A 79 7.47 -19.42 -10.73
C ASP A 79 7.03 -20.54 -9.75
N GLY A 80 7.60 -20.62 -8.54
CA GLY A 80 7.37 -21.69 -7.57
C GLY A 80 5.97 -21.78 -6.95
N SER A 81 5.06 -20.85 -7.27
CA SER A 81 3.70 -20.83 -6.71
C SER A 81 2.59 -20.79 -7.77
N ARG A 82 2.88 -21.17 -9.02
CA ARG A 82 1.86 -21.27 -10.07
C ARG A 82 0.88 -22.40 -9.75
N ARG A 83 -0.43 -22.10 -9.69
CA ARG A 83 -1.49 -23.12 -9.55
C ARG A 83 -2.40 -23.14 -10.78
N ALA A 84 -2.34 -24.25 -11.52
CA ALA A 84 -3.13 -24.44 -12.73
C ALA A 84 -4.63 -24.56 -12.39
N TYR A 85 -5.49 -23.93 -13.19
CA TYR A 85 -6.95 -24.08 -13.06
C TYR A 85 -7.66 -24.44 -14.37
N TRP A 86 -6.95 -24.43 -15.49
CA TRP A 86 -7.47 -24.87 -16.78
C TRP A 86 -6.30 -25.20 -17.71
N ASP A 87 -6.46 -26.24 -18.53
CA ASP A 87 -5.48 -26.61 -19.55
C ASP A 87 -6.11 -27.27 -20.78
N THR A 88 -5.35 -27.33 -21.87
CA THR A 88 -5.78 -28.00 -23.12
C THR A 88 -5.53 -29.50 -23.14
N GLY A 89 -4.77 -30.05 -22.20
CA GLY A 89 -4.31 -31.45 -22.19
C GLY A 89 -3.39 -31.81 -23.35
N THR A 90 -2.79 -30.82 -24.02
CA THR A 90 -1.87 -31.04 -25.14
C THR A 90 -0.47 -31.35 -24.61
N MET A 91 0.19 -32.36 -25.16
CA MET A 91 1.53 -32.79 -24.72
C MET A 91 2.36 -33.08 -25.97
N THR A 92 2.76 -32.02 -26.65
CA THR A 92 3.43 -32.11 -27.95
C THR A 92 4.66 -31.23 -28.02
N ASN A 93 5.78 -31.79 -28.46
CA ASN A 93 6.99 -31.01 -28.74
C ASN A 93 6.74 -30.03 -29.91
N ASN A 94 7.53 -28.96 -29.97
CA ASN A 94 7.45 -27.94 -31.02
C ASN A 94 6.05 -27.33 -31.19
N SER A 95 5.39 -27.08 -30.05
CA SER A 95 4.05 -26.50 -30.04
C SER A 95 4.06 -24.99 -30.26
N GLN A 96 3.05 -24.50 -30.96
CA GLN A 96 2.82 -23.07 -31.15
C GLN A 96 1.32 -22.78 -31.03
N LEU A 97 0.96 -21.77 -30.23
CA LEU A 97 -0.38 -21.23 -30.20
C LEU A 97 -0.47 -20.14 -31.26
N VAL A 98 -1.24 -20.42 -32.31
CA VAL A 98 -1.40 -19.55 -33.48
C VAL A 98 -2.76 -18.87 -33.40
N PHE A 99 -2.76 -17.55 -33.51
CA PHE A 99 -3.97 -16.78 -33.82
C PHE A 99 -3.90 -16.31 -35.26
N ASN A 100 -4.63 -16.94 -36.17
CA ASN A 100 -4.54 -16.61 -37.58
C ASN A 100 -5.39 -15.39 -37.96
N GLU A 101 -5.12 -14.83 -39.14
CA GLU A 101 -5.82 -13.65 -39.69
C GLU A 101 -7.33 -13.87 -39.91
N ASN A 102 -7.76 -15.12 -40.03
CA ASN A 102 -9.17 -15.49 -40.16
C ASN A 102 -9.90 -15.56 -38.82
N GLY A 103 -9.26 -15.16 -37.72
CA GLY A 103 -9.89 -15.15 -36.40
C GLY A 103 -9.93 -16.52 -35.72
N TYR A 104 -9.10 -17.49 -36.11
CA TYR A 104 -9.05 -18.80 -35.44
C TYR A 104 -7.81 -18.94 -34.56
N ILE A 105 -8.03 -19.41 -33.34
CA ILE A 105 -7.00 -19.72 -32.35
C ILE A 105 -6.86 -21.24 -32.21
N TYR A 106 -5.63 -21.73 -32.31
CA TYR A 106 -5.34 -23.16 -32.27
C TYR A 106 -3.88 -23.45 -31.92
N ILE A 107 -3.63 -24.65 -31.41
CA ILE A 107 -2.29 -25.17 -31.15
C ILE A 107 -1.87 -26.02 -32.34
N THR A 108 -0.63 -25.83 -32.79
CA THR A 108 0.02 -26.67 -33.81
C THR A 108 1.23 -27.38 -33.24
N ASN A 109 1.60 -28.52 -33.81
CA ASN A 109 2.90 -29.17 -33.67
C ASN A 109 3.48 -29.37 -35.07
N SER A 110 4.62 -28.72 -35.36
CA SER A 110 5.35 -28.91 -36.62
C SER A 110 4.45 -28.85 -37.87
N ASN A 111 3.53 -27.86 -37.90
CA ASN A 111 2.51 -27.60 -38.93
C ASN A 111 1.24 -28.46 -38.89
N ARG A 112 1.11 -29.44 -37.99
CA ARG A 112 -0.15 -30.15 -37.76
C ARG A 112 -0.96 -29.44 -36.68
N ARG A 113 -2.22 -29.13 -36.98
CA ARG A 113 -3.19 -28.63 -35.99
C ARG A 113 -3.54 -29.74 -35.00
N VAL A 114 -3.27 -29.52 -33.71
CA VAL A 114 -3.47 -30.53 -32.65
C VAL A 114 -4.62 -30.19 -31.72
N TYR A 115 -4.95 -28.90 -31.55
CA TYR A 115 -6.07 -28.47 -30.72
C TYR A 115 -6.69 -27.17 -31.25
N ASN A 116 -8.02 -27.10 -31.30
CA ASN A 116 -8.75 -25.89 -31.72
C ASN A 116 -9.38 -25.23 -30.49
N LEU A 117 -8.97 -24.00 -30.19
CA LEU A 117 -9.62 -23.18 -29.16
C LEU A 117 -10.89 -22.56 -29.74
N THR A 118 -10.79 -21.96 -30.93
CA THR A 118 -11.96 -21.45 -31.66
C THR A 118 -12.69 -22.61 -32.34
N LYS A 119 -13.83 -23.02 -31.78
CA LYS A 119 -14.68 -24.10 -32.32
C LYS A 119 -15.78 -23.58 -33.25
N GLU A 120 -16.27 -22.38 -32.99
CA GLU A 120 -17.33 -21.74 -33.76
C GLU A 120 -16.76 -20.94 -34.93
N ALA A 121 -17.63 -20.55 -35.87
CA ALA A 121 -17.22 -19.72 -37.00
C ALA A 121 -16.79 -18.34 -36.49
N ALA A 122 -15.52 -17.97 -36.72
CA ALA A 122 -14.98 -16.67 -36.32
C ALA A 122 -15.66 -15.49 -37.04
N GLY A 123 -16.29 -15.75 -38.19
CA GLY A 123 -16.73 -14.71 -39.13
C GLY A 123 -15.63 -14.37 -40.13
N SER A 124 -15.94 -13.54 -41.12
CA SER A 124 -14.96 -13.08 -42.09
C SER A 124 -14.06 -12.01 -41.47
N SER A 125 -12.75 -12.11 -41.68
CA SER A 125 -11.78 -11.07 -41.28
C SER A 125 -12.02 -9.73 -42.00
N GLN A 126 -12.81 -9.72 -43.07
CA GLN A 126 -13.26 -8.49 -43.73
C GLN A 126 -14.36 -7.78 -42.93
N ASP A 127 -15.18 -8.53 -42.20
CA ASP A 127 -16.35 -8.02 -41.49
C ASP A 127 -16.09 -7.74 -40.01
N PHE A 128 -15.08 -8.40 -39.42
CA PHE A 128 -14.79 -8.34 -37.97
C PHE A 128 -13.33 -8.04 -37.65
N TYR A 129 -13.13 -7.19 -36.64
CA TYR A 129 -11.88 -7.14 -35.87
C TYR A 129 -11.88 -8.26 -34.84
N HIS A 130 -10.71 -8.87 -34.62
CA HIS A 130 -10.51 -9.96 -33.68
C HIS A 130 -9.39 -9.64 -32.70
N MET A 131 -9.55 -10.10 -31.47
CA MET A 131 -8.56 -9.97 -30.40
C MET A 131 -8.77 -11.13 -29.43
N ALA A 132 -7.71 -11.62 -28.80
CA ALA A 132 -7.87 -12.52 -27.67
C ALA A 132 -6.90 -12.14 -26.56
N ARG A 133 -7.35 -12.24 -25.32
CA ARG A 133 -6.53 -11.83 -24.18
C ARG A 133 -6.95 -12.56 -22.91
N ILE A 134 -6.03 -12.64 -21.96
CA ILE A 134 -6.36 -13.01 -20.59
C ILE A 134 -6.78 -11.75 -19.84
N ASP A 135 -8.05 -11.68 -19.46
CA ASP A 135 -8.59 -10.52 -18.73
C ASP A 135 -8.15 -10.54 -17.26
N TYR A 136 -8.30 -9.39 -16.59
CA TYR A 136 -7.92 -9.20 -15.17
C TYR A 136 -8.69 -10.10 -14.19
N ASP A 137 -9.79 -10.71 -14.65
CA ASP A 137 -10.57 -11.68 -13.91
C ASP A 137 -10.07 -13.13 -14.07
N GLY A 138 -9.02 -13.34 -14.87
CA GLY A 138 -8.39 -14.65 -15.09
C GLY A 138 -9.03 -15.48 -16.20
N VAL A 139 -10.00 -14.96 -16.93
CA VAL A 139 -10.62 -15.68 -18.06
C VAL A 139 -9.92 -15.28 -19.36
N PHE A 140 -9.47 -16.27 -20.13
CA PHE A 140 -8.98 -16.04 -21.49
C PHE A 140 -10.17 -15.94 -22.44
N ARG A 141 -10.36 -14.79 -23.07
CA ARG A 141 -11.48 -14.52 -23.97
C ARG A 141 -10.98 -14.20 -25.36
N GLN A 142 -11.67 -14.79 -26.34
CA GLN A 142 -11.62 -14.33 -27.72
C GLN A 142 -12.78 -13.39 -27.97
N TYR A 143 -12.49 -12.23 -28.56
CA TYR A 143 -13.44 -11.19 -28.88
C TYR A 143 -13.57 -10.99 -30.38
N ASN A 144 -14.74 -10.53 -30.82
CA ASN A 144 -14.92 -9.93 -32.12
C ASN A 144 -15.65 -8.58 -32.03
N ARG A 145 -15.45 -7.75 -33.04
CA ARG A 145 -16.16 -6.47 -33.19
C ARG A 145 -16.40 -6.19 -34.66
N ARG A 146 -17.65 -5.89 -35.03
CA ARG A 146 -18.00 -5.61 -36.44
C ARG A 146 -17.29 -4.35 -36.96
N LYS A 147 -16.78 -4.40 -38.19
CA LYS A 147 -16.15 -3.27 -38.91
C LYS A 147 -17.21 -2.34 -39.53
N ILE A 148 -18.09 -1.78 -38.70
CA ILE A 148 -19.10 -0.82 -39.14
C ILE A 148 -18.60 0.59 -38.79
N LYS A 149 -18.86 1.57 -39.68
CA LYS A 149 -18.45 2.97 -39.51
C LYS A 149 -19.16 3.73 -38.37
N THR A 150 -20.04 3.08 -37.61
CA THR A 150 -20.74 3.68 -36.47
C THR A 150 -19.88 3.60 -35.22
N CYS A 151 -19.65 4.75 -34.57
CA CYS A 151 -19.02 4.79 -33.25
C CYS A 151 -19.95 4.20 -32.19
N GLY A 152 -19.39 3.53 -31.17
CA GLY A 152 -20.16 2.99 -30.03
C GLY A 152 -20.47 1.48 -30.05
N LEU A 153 -19.95 0.71 -31.00
CA LEU A 153 -20.07 -0.76 -30.97
C LEU A 153 -19.12 -1.38 -29.94
N GLU A 154 -19.67 -2.14 -29.00
CA GLU A 154 -18.92 -2.94 -28.02
C GLU A 154 -18.31 -4.21 -28.63
N TRP A 155 -17.27 -4.72 -27.98
CA TRP A 155 -16.70 -6.03 -28.29
C TRP A 155 -17.64 -7.13 -27.81
N SER A 156 -17.82 -8.18 -28.61
CA SER A 156 -18.59 -9.37 -28.22
C SER A 156 -17.64 -10.53 -27.93
N VAL A 157 -17.94 -11.28 -26.87
CA VAL A 157 -17.19 -12.49 -26.50
C VAL A 157 -17.61 -13.63 -27.42
N MET A 158 -16.65 -14.24 -28.11
CA MET A 158 -16.87 -15.40 -28.98
C MET A 158 -16.69 -16.71 -28.23
N THR A 159 -15.59 -16.82 -27.47
CA THR A 159 -15.30 -18.00 -26.67
C THR A 159 -14.50 -17.58 -25.45
N LYS A 160 -14.67 -18.31 -24.34
CA LYS A 160 -14.03 -18.03 -23.06
C LYS A 160 -13.52 -19.32 -22.41
N PHE A 161 -12.38 -19.21 -21.73
CA PHE A 161 -11.74 -20.32 -21.03
C PHE A 161 -11.21 -19.86 -19.66
N PRO A 162 -11.56 -20.56 -18.56
CA PRO A 162 -12.59 -21.60 -18.47
C PRO A 162 -14.01 -21.03 -18.72
N ALA A 163 -15.01 -21.92 -18.83
CA ALA A 163 -16.40 -21.50 -19.00
C ALA A 163 -16.99 -20.85 -17.74
N ASP A 164 -16.63 -21.38 -16.57
CA ASP A 164 -16.97 -20.87 -15.24
C ASP A 164 -15.69 -20.92 -14.39
N ILE A 165 -15.11 -19.75 -14.14
CA ILE A 165 -13.87 -19.66 -13.37
C ILE A 165 -14.09 -19.88 -11.86
N CYS A 166 -15.27 -19.53 -11.35
CA CYS A 166 -15.65 -19.73 -9.95
C CYS A 166 -15.66 -21.22 -9.57
N SER A 167 -15.97 -22.08 -10.53
CA SER A 167 -15.92 -23.54 -10.36
C SER A 167 -14.57 -24.16 -10.74
N ALA A 168 -13.82 -23.54 -11.66
CA ALA A 168 -12.55 -24.06 -12.15
C ALA A 168 -11.39 -23.89 -11.14
N ILE A 169 -11.34 -22.74 -10.43
CA ILE A 169 -10.28 -22.49 -9.45
C ILE A 169 -10.65 -23.15 -8.12
N VAL A 170 -9.99 -24.26 -7.81
CA VAL A 170 -10.05 -24.93 -6.52
C VAL A 170 -8.63 -25.27 -6.08
N THR A 171 -8.00 -24.37 -5.33
CA THR A 171 -6.61 -24.52 -4.88
C THR A 171 -6.54 -24.84 -3.39
N ASP A 172 -5.61 -25.72 -2.99
CA ASP A 172 -5.22 -26.00 -1.61
C ASP A 172 -4.48 -24.82 -0.96
N VAL A 173 -3.77 -24.01 -1.76
CA VAL A 173 -3.06 -22.81 -1.33
C VAL A 173 -3.35 -21.68 -2.31
N GLY A 174 -3.72 -20.52 -1.78
CA GLY A 174 -4.04 -19.33 -2.57
C GLY A 174 -5.47 -18.84 -2.31
N SER A 175 -5.78 -17.66 -2.84
CA SER A 175 -7.02 -16.95 -2.53
C SER A 175 -8.21 -17.29 -3.43
N GLY A 176 -8.04 -18.17 -4.42
CA GLY A 176 -9.07 -18.52 -5.39
C GLY A 176 -9.31 -17.42 -6.45
N ALA A 177 -10.48 -17.45 -7.10
CA ALA A 177 -10.84 -16.56 -8.21
C ALA A 177 -11.03 -15.08 -7.81
N CYS A 178 -11.52 -14.81 -6.59
CA CYS A 178 -11.92 -13.47 -6.14
C CYS A 178 -11.12 -12.88 -4.97
N GLY A 179 -10.08 -13.58 -4.51
CA GLY A 179 -9.33 -13.18 -3.33
C GLY A 179 -9.91 -13.74 -2.03
N TYR A 180 -9.21 -13.56 -0.92
CA TYR A 180 -9.62 -14.15 0.36
C TYR A 180 -10.94 -13.55 0.85
N ASN A 181 -11.74 -14.35 1.56
CA ASN A 181 -13.02 -13.97 2.18
C ASN A 181 -14.06 -13.40 1.20
N SER A 182 -13.92 -13.63 -0.09
CA SER A 182 -14.87 -13.21 -1.13
C SER A 182 -15.71 -14.40 -1.59
N ILE A 183 -16.74 -14.12 -2.38
CA ILE A 183 -17.60 -15.09 -3.05
C ILE A 183 -17.61 -14.78 -4.55
N CYS A 184 -17.12 -15.72 -5.35
CA CYS A 184 -17.19 -15.67 -6.81
C CYS A 184 -18.59 -16.10 -7.27
N VAL A 185 -19.21 -15.30 -8.12
CA VAL A 185 -20.49 -15.60 -8.79
C VAL A 185 -20.36 -15.37 -10.28
N GLU A 186 -21.07 -16.13 -11.10
CA GLU A 186 -21.20 -15.84 -12.53
C GLU A 186 -22.48 -15.02 -12.75
N VAL A 187 -22.33 -13.80 -13.26
CA VAL A 187 -23.42 -12.87 -13.61
C VAL A 187 -23.29 -12.53 -15.09
N ASN A 188 -24.30 -12.84 -15.89
CA ASN A 188 -24.30 -12.60 -17.34
C ASN A 188 -23.07 -13.19 -18.06
N ASP A 189 -22.65 -14.40 -17.69
CA ASP A 189 -21.45 -15.08 -18.22
C ASP A 189 -20.12 -14.35 -17.92
N GLU A 190 -20.09 -13.48 -16.91
CA GLU A 190 -18.88 -12.88 -16.38
C GLU A 190 -18.74 -13.16 -14.88
N PRO A 191 -17.51 -13.43 -14.39
CA PRO A 191 -17.28 -13.58 -12.96
C PRO A 191 -17.37 -12.22 -12.26
N ASP A 192 -18.07 -12.20 -11.14
CA ASP A 192 -18.13 -11.08 -10.22
C ASP A 192 -17.74 -11.53 -8.80
N CYS A 193 -17.14 -10.61 -8.05
CA CYS A 193 -16.56 -10.87 -6.75
C CYS A 193 -17.31 -10.10 -5.68
N LEU A 194 -18.09 -10.83 -4.88
CA LEU A 194 -18.94 -10.26 -3.85
C LEU A 194 -18.32 -10.44 -2.46
N CYS A 195 -18.40 -9.41 -1.62
CA CYS A 195 -18.12 -9.55 -0.21
C CYS A 195 -19.34 -10.10 0.54
N PRO A 196 -19.12 -10.99 1.54
CA PRO A 196 -20.16 -11.34 2.49
C PRO A 196 -20.71 -10.10 3.23
N GLU A 197 -21.91 -10.22 3.78
CA GLU A 197 -22.46 -9.23 4.70
C GLU A 197 -21.51 -8.97 5.87
N ASN A 198 -21.36 -7.69 6.27
CA ASN A 198 -20.39 -7.21 7.26
C ASN A 198 -18.92 -7.29 6.85
N PHE A 199 -18.63 -7.38 5.55
CA PHE A 199 -17.29 -7.29 5.00
C PHE A 199 -17.19 -6.12 4.01
N SER A 200 -15.96 -5.69 3.73
CA SER A 200 -15.67 -4.68 2.73
C SER A 200 -14.48 -5.10 1.88
N TYR A 201 -14.38 -4.57 0.66
CA TYR A 201 -13.26 -4.85 -0.23
C TYR A 201 -11.94 -4.38 0.39
N MET A 202 -10.86 -5.12 0.12
CA MET A 202 -9.52 -4.84 0.66
C MET A 202 -8.92 -3.53 0.12
N ASP A 203 -9.24 -3.19 -1.12
CA ASP A 203 -8.80 -2.00 -1.86
C ASP A 203 -9.90 -1.62 -2.88
N ASP A 204 -9.65 -0.60 -3.71
CA ASP A 204 -10.57 -0.20 -4.81
C ASP A 204 -10.76 -1.30 -5.88
N ALA A 205 -9.94 -2.37 -5.85
CA ALA A 205 -10.05 -3.51 -6.74
C ALA A 205 -10.87 -4.66 -6.11
N THR A 206 -11.99 -5.00 -6.74
CA THR A 206 -12.95 -6.03 -6.29
C THR A 206 -12.38 -7.45 -6.21
N ASN A 207 -11.32 -7.75 -6.96
CA ASN A 207 -10.78 -9.10 -7.14
C ASN A 207 -9.64 -9.45 -6.17
N LEU A 208 -9.34 -8.55 -5.21
CA LEU A 208 -8.30 -8.74 -4.20
C LEU A 208 -8.84 -9.38 -2.90
N GLY A 209 -10.15 -9.59 -2.81
CA GLY A 209 -10.81 -10.18 -1.67
C GLY A 209 -11.41 -9.14 -0.73
N CYS A 210 -11.85 -9.64 0.43
CA CYS A 210 -12.63 -8.90 1.40
C CYS A 210 -11.99 -8.97 2.79
N ARG A 211 -12.21 -7.93 3.58
CA ARG A 211 -11.91 -7.88 5.01
C ARG A 211 -13.20 -7.82 5.82
N PRO A 212 -13.28 -8.52 6.97
CA PRO A 212 -14.37 -8.31 7.91
C PRO A 212 -14.37 -6.88 8.45
N ASN A 213 -15.54 -6.31 8.70
CA ASN A 213 -15.72 -5.00 9.33
C ASN A 213 -15.75 -5.09 10.86
N PHE A 214 -15.18 -6.15 11.41
CA PHE A 214 -15.15 -6.49 12.84
C PHE A 214 -13.84 -7.20 13.18
N GLU A 215 -13.52 -7.27 14.47
CA GLU A 215 -12.31 -7.95 14.94
C GLU A 215 -12.41 -9.47 14.74
N LEU A 216 -11.34 -10.06 14.20
CA LEU A 216 -11.25 -11.50 14.02
C LEU A 216 -11.30 -12.24 15.37
N PRO A 217 -11.85 -13.48 15.41
CA PRO A 217 -11.86 -14.29 16.62
C PRO A 217 -10.46 -14.46 17.22
N SER A 218 -10.33 -14.19 18.52
CA SER A 218 -9.07 -14.24 19.27
C SER A 218 -9.00 -15.41 20.26
N CYS A 219 -10.13 -16.08 20.51
CA CYS A 219 -10.35 -17.10 21.53
C CYS A 219 -10.00 -16.62 22.96
N ARG A 220 -10.11 -15.32 23.22
CA ARG A 220 -9.93 -14.76 24.57
C ARG A 220 -11.25 -14.85 25.34
N LEU A 221 -11.17 -14.94 26.67
CA LEU A 221 -12.35 -15.04 27.55
C LEU A 221 -13.39 -13.93 27.33
N ASN A 222 -12.94 -12.74 26.93
CA ASN A 222 -13.80 -11.57 26.67
C ASN A 222 -14.01 -11.32 25.16
N GLY A 223 -13.67 -12.28 24.30
CA GLY A 223 -13.92 -12.20 22.87
C GLY A 223 -15.40 -12.38 22.54
N TRP A 224 -15.88 -11.67 21.52
CA TRP A 224 -17.28 -11.74 21.08
C TRP A 224 -17.67 -13.16 20.63
N GLU A 225 -16.71 -13.90 20.08
CA GLU A 225 -16.84 -15.26 19.59
C GLU A 225 -17.12 -16.30 20.68
N SER A 226 -16.78 -15.97 21.93
CA SER A 226 -16.97 -16.82 23.12
C SER A 226 -18.28 -16.52 23.85
N ASN A 227 -18.88 -15.35 23.62
CA ASN A 227 -20.19 -15.01 24.17
C ASN A 227 -21.29 -15.29 23.15
N PHE A 228 -22.02 -16.39 23.35
CA PHE A 228 -23.06 -16.84 22.42
C PHE A 228 -24.20 -15.83 22.21
N GLU A 229 -24.45 -14.93 23.16
CA GLU A 229 -25.47 -13.88 23.01
C GLU A 229 -25.06 -12.82 21.97
N LEU A 230 -23.75 -12.64 21.76
CA LEU A 230 -23.16 -11.66 20.86
C LEU A 230 -22.94 -12.20 19.44
N VAL A 231 -23.18 -13.49 19.23
CA VAL A 231 -22.98 -14.16 17.94
C VAL A 231 -24.30 -14.26 17.17
N GLU A 232 -24.22 -14.06 15.86
CA GLU A 232 -25.27 -14.44 14.92
C GLU A 232 -24.68 -15.19 13.72
N PHE A 233 -25.56 -15.87 12.97
CA PHE A 233 -25.19 -16.62 11.77
C PHE A 233 -25.91 -16.08 10.55
N ILE A 234 -25.14 -15.68 9.54
CA ILE A 234 -25.66 -15.29 8.23
C ILE A 234 -25.71 -16.51 7.33
N LYS A 235 -26.89 -16.82 6.81
CA LYS A 235 -27.14 -18.00 5.98
C LYS A 235 -26.98 -17.69 4.50
N TYR A 236 -26.11 -18.44 3.84
CA TYR A 236 -25.94 -18.41 2.39
C TYR A 236 -26.33 -19.76 1.78
N THR A 237 -27.30 -19.74 0.87
CA THR A 237 -27.65 -20.92 0.07
C THR A 237 -26.76 -21.01 -1.16
N ASN A 238 -26.61 -22.21 -1.67
CA ASN A 238 -25.82 -22.53 -2.84
C ASN A 238 -24.40 -21.92 -2.84
N THR A 239 -23.77 -21.91 -1.66
CA THR A 239 -22.50 -21.22 -1.42
C THR A 239 -21.55 -22.14 -0.69
N ASP A 240 -20.28 -22.13 -1.09
CA ASP A 240 -19.21 -22.93 -0.49
C ASP A 240 -17.87 -22.19 -0.58
N TRP A 241 -16.94 -22.56 0.28
CA TRP A 241 -15.52 -22.17 0.20
C TRP A 241 -14.71 -23.46 0.11
N PRO A 242 -14.65 -24.17 -1.03
CA PRO A 242 -14.04 -25.49 -1.09
C PRO A 242 -12.57 -25.48 -0.69
N GLN A 243 -12.11 -26.61 -0.15
CA GLN A 243 -10.78 -26.76 0.44
C GLN A 243 -10.63 -25.90 1.72
N ASP A 244 -9.55 -26.09 2.47
CA ASP A 244 -9.27 -25.36 3.72
C ASP A 244 -10.29 -25.60 4.86
N ASP A 245 -10.86 -26.80 4.91
CA ASP A 245 -11.61 -27.30 6.06
C ASP A 245 -10.62 -27.72 7.16
N TYR A 246 -10.82 -27.27 8.41
CA TYR A 246 -9.98 -27.72 9.53
C TYR A 246 -10.63 -28.83 10.36
N ASP A 247 -11.93 -29.08 10.16
CA ASP A 247 -12.69 -30.14 10.82
C ASP A 247 -13.86 -30.60 9.94
N LEU A 248 -14.23 -31.88 10.06
CA LEU A 248 -15.31 -32.53 9.31
C LEU A 248 -16.08 -33.48 10.22
N GLN A 249 -17.39 -33.25 10.33
CA GLN A 249 -18.33 -34.11 11.05
C GLN A 249 -19.24 -34.83 10.07
N ILE A 250 -19.42 -36.14 10.27
CA ILE A 250 -20.24 -37.02 9.41
C ILE A 250 -21.16 -37.85 10.29
N GLY A 251 -22.46 -37.86 9.98
CA GLY A 251 -23.41 -38.73 10.67
C GLY A 251 -24.85 -38.39 10.36
N SER A 252 -25.75 -39.35 10.54
CA SER A 252 -27.20 -39.17 10.31
C SER A 252 -27.84 -38.11 11.21
N GLY A 253 -27.24 -37.82 12.36
CA GLY A 253 -27.67 -36.75 13.28
C GLY A 253 -27.03 -35.39 13.01
N VAL A 254 -26.20 -35.24 11.97
CA VAL A 254 -25.51 -33.98 11.65
C VAL A 254 -26.36 -33.17 10.67
N ASP A 255 -27.43 -32.58 11.20
CA ASP A 255 -28.25 -31.61 10.48
C ASP A 255 -27.64 -30.19 10.54
N LEU A 256 -28.27 -29.24 9.83
CA LEU A 256 -27.81 -27.86 9.75
C LEU A 256 -27.77 -27.19 11.13
N PHE A 257 -28.73 -27.48 12.00
CA PHE A 257 -28.78 -26.94 13.35
C PHE A 257 -27.62 -27.47 14.21
N THR A 258 -27.33 -28.76 14.12
CA THR A 258 -26.19 -29.39 14.79
C THR A 258 -24.88 -28.79 14.32
N CYS A 259 -24.71 -28.56 13.01
CA CYS A 259 -23.57 -27.82 12.46
C CYS A 259 -23.39 -26.44 13.10
N GLU A 260 -24.47 -25.65 13.14
CA GLU A 260 -24.48 -24.32 13.72
C GLU A 260 -24.03 -24.35 15.18
N GLN A 261 -24.56 -25.27 15.98
CA GLN A 261 -24.20 -25.42 17.39
C GLN A 261 -22.74 -25.86 17.60
N LEU A 262 -22.22 -26.72 16.73
CA LEU A 262 -20.81 -27.15 16.77
C LEU A 262 -19.87 -25.99 16.43
N CYS A 263 -20.28 -25.07 15.57
CA CYS A 263 -19.53 -23.86 15.24
C CYS A 263 -19.65 -22.79 16.33
N LEU A 264 -20.84 -22.63 16.91
CA LEU A 264 -21.09 -21.66 17.97
C LEU A 264 -20.16 -21.88 19.17
N LYS A 265 -20.00 -23.15 19.58
CA LYS A 265 -19.13 -23.57 20.69
C LYS A 265 -17.64 -23.54 20.38
N ASP A 266 -17.26 -23.41 19.11
CA ASP A 266 -15.88 -23.40 18.65
C ASP A 266 -15.46 -21.96 18.36
N CYS A 267 -14.46 -21.46 19.09
CA CYS A 267 -14.03 -20.07 18.99
C CYS A 267 -13.28 -19.77 17.67
N PHE A 268 -12.70 -20.78 17.01
CA PHE A 268 -12.03 -20.61 15.72
C PHE A 268 -12.96 -20.80 14.51
N CYS A 269 -14.16 -21.37 14.75
CA CYS A 269 -15.11 -21.60 13.68
C CYS A 269 -15.67 -20.28 13.14
N THR A 270 -15.45 -20.06 11.85
CA THR A 270 -15.90 -18.86 11.13
C THR A 270 -17.08 -19.17 10.22
N VAL A 271 -17.01 -20.28 9.50
CA VAL A 271 -18.10 -20.73 8.62
C VAL A 271 -18.29 -22.23 8.81
N VAL A 272 -19.54 -22.67 8.84
CA VAL A 272 -19.88 -24.07 8.60
C VAL A 272 -20.53 -24.24 7.25
N ILE A 273 -20.11 -25.29 6.55
CA ILE A 273 -20.73 -25.74 5.31
C ILE A 273 -21.48 -27.03 5.61
N HIS A 274 -22.76 -27.09 5.23
CA HIS A 274 -23.60 -28.26 5.40
C HIS A 274 -24.02 -28.82 4.03
N ASN A 275 -23.94 -30.15 3.91
CA ASN A 275 -24.49 -30.89 2.79
C ASN A 275 -24.93 -32.29 3.26
N GLY A 276 -26.26 -32.50 3.32
CA GLY A 276 -26.85 -33.77 3.71
C GLY A 276 -26.49 -34.16 5.13
N ASN A 277 -25.57 -35.12 5.29
CA ASN A 277 -25.11 -35.65 6.58
C ASN A 277 -23.66 -35.25 6.92
N ARG A 278 -23.14 -34.20 6.26
CA ARG A 278 -21.77 -33.72 6.40
C ARG A 278 -21.76 -32.26 6.83
N CYS A 279 -20.83 -31.95 7.73
CA CYS A 279 -20.55 -30.61 8.23
C CYS A 279 -19.06 -30.32 8.13
N TRP A 280 -18.68 -29.29 7.40
CA TRP A 280 -17.30 -28.83 7.36
C TRP A 280 -17.16 -27.53 8.13
N LYS A 281 -16.15 -27.41 8.99
CA LYS A 281 -15.81 -26.15 9.68
C LYS A 281 -14.62 -25.47 9.02
N LYS A 282 -14.71 -24.15 8.93
CA LYS A 282 -13.71 -23.29 8.30
C LYS A 282 -13.27 -22.17 9.23
N LYS A 283 -12.03 -21.76 9.07
CA LYS A 283 -11.41 -20.65 9.79
C LYS A 283 -10.85 -19.64 8.79
N TYR A 284 -10.62 -18.41 9.23
CA TYR A 284 -9.98 -17.41 8.38
C TYR A 284 -8.51 -17.74 8.05
N PRO A 285 -7.99 -17.23 6.91
CA PRO A 285 -8.72 -16.60 5.81
C PRO A 285 -9.49 -17.64 4.97
N LEU A 286 -10.65 -17.26 4.41
CA LEU A 286 -11.45 -18.17 3.60
C LEU A 286 -11.03 -18.12 2.13
N SER A 287 -10.75 -19.28 1.54
CA SER A 287 -10.28 -19.43 0.14
C SER A 287 -11.36 -20.02 -0.77
N ASN A 288 -11.26 -19.76 -2.07
CA ASN A 288 -12.12 -20.38 -3.11
C ASN A 288 -13.64 -20.14 -2.93
N GLY A 289 -14.06 -19.03 -2.31
CA GLY A 289 -15.48 -18.77 -2.13
C GLY A 289 -16.22 -18.72 -3.46
N ARG A 290 -17.32 -19.46 -3.56
CA ARG A 290 -18.14 -19.53 -4.77
C ARG A 290 -19.61 -19.71 -4.46
N ARG A 291 -20.45 -19.14 -5.31
CA ARG A 291 -21.90 -19.31 -5.27
C ARG A 291 -22.45 -19.52 -6.67
N GLY A 292 -23.31 -20.52 -6.83
CA GLY A 292 -23.91 -20.82 -8.12
C GLY A 292 -24.90 -21.98 -8.04
N PRO A 293 -25.74 -22.18 -9.06
CA PRO A 293 -26.81 -23.18 -9.05
C PRO A 293 -26.29 -24.62 -8.87
N ASN A 294 -25.06 -24.89 -9.30
CA ASN A 294 -24.43 -26.20 -9.19
C ASN A 294 -23.80 -26.47 -7.81
N VAL A 295 -23.72 -25.45 -6.94
CA VAL A 295 -23.18 -25.58 -5.59
C VAL A 295 -24.31 -26.04 -4.67
N ASN A 296 -24.51 -27.35 -4.50
CA ASN A 296 -25.55 -27.88 -3.63
C ASN A 296 -25.10 -27.91 -2.15
N ARG A 297 -24.88 -26.74 -1.55
CA ARG A 297 -24.37 -26.58 -0.17
C ARG A 297 -24.98 -25.35 0.51
N THR A 298 -25.14 -25.43 1.83
CA THR A 298 -25.57 -24.28 2.66
C THR A 298 -24.41 -23.87 3.56
N ALA A 299 -24.06 -22.59 3.55
CA ALA A 299 -23.06 -22.02 4.43
C ALA A 299 -23.74 -21.19 5.54
N LEU A 300 -23.26 -21.32 6.78
CA LEU A 300 -23.61 -20.42 7.88
C LEU A 300 -22.33 -19.71 8.33
N MET A 301 -22.29 -18.39 8.19
CA MET A 301 -21.15 -17.56 8.56
C MET A 301 -21.37 -16.92 9.93
N LYS A 302 -20.48 -17.20 10.87
CA LYS A 302 -20.48 -16.68 12.24
C LYS A 302 -19.97 -15.24 12.24
N VAL A 303 -20.79 -14.30 12.69
CA VAL A 303 -20.45 -12.87 12.76
C VAL A 303 -20.91 -12.27 14.10
N PRO A 304 -20.32 -11.16 14.56
CA PRO A 304 -20.82 -10.46 15.73
C PRO A 304 -22.11 -9.71 15.40
N LYS A 305 -23.06 -9.71 16.34
CA LYS A 305 -24.20 -8.77 16.29
C LYS A 305 -23.63 -7.36 16.39
N ILE A 306 -23.81 -6.57 15.35
CA ILE A 306 -23.17 -5.25 15.10
C ILE A 306 -23.15 -4.27 16.31
N ASN A 307 -23.97 -4.47 17.34
CA ASN A 307 -23.96 -3.70 18.60
C ASN A 307 -22.76 -3.99 19.53
N VAL A 308 -21.92 -4.98 19.23
CA VAL A 308 -20.79 -5.39 20.09
C VAL A 308 -19.68 -4.34 20.14
N THR A 309 -19.41 -3.63 19.04
CA THR A 309 -18.37 -2.58 19.05
C THR A 309 -18.71 -1.49 20.07
N GLN A 310 -19.99 -1.16 20.23
CA GLN A 310 -20.43 -0.17 21.20
C GLN A 310 -20.35 -0.69 22.64
N LEU A 311 -20.76 -1.93 22.90
CA LEU A 311 -20.67 -2.57 24.23
C LEU A 311 -19.22 -2.85 24.66
N TYR A 312 -18.35 -3.20 23.72
CA TYR A 312 -16.93 -3.39 23.96
C TYR A 312 -16.20 -2.05 24.18
N LEU A 313 -16.52 -1.01 23.40
CA LEU A 313 -16.01 0.34 23.65
C LEU A 313 -16.49 0.89 25.01
N GLU A 314 -17.71 0.55 25.44
CA GLU A 314 -18.23 0.88 26.76
C GLU A 314 -17.47 0.13 27.88
N SER A 315 -17.17 -1.16 27.70
CA SER A 315 -16.40 -1.93 28.69
C SER A 315 -14.92 -1.51 28.76
N LEU A 316 -14.29 -1.16 27.63
CA LEU A 316 -12.95 -0.56 27.58
C LEU A 316 -12.91 0.81 28.29
N ARG A 317 -13.95 1.64 28.11
CA ARG A 317 -14.07 2.92 28.83
C ARG A 317 -14.20 2.74 30.33
N GLN A 318 -14.89 1.70 30.79
CA GLN A 318 -15.01 1.39 32.22
C GLN A 318 -13.67 0.97 32.82
N ASN A 319 -12.92 0.06 32.18
CA ASN A 319 -11.61 -0.37 32.68
C ASN A 319 -10.59 0.77 32.75
N ASN A 320 -10.59 1.69 31.78
CA ASN A 320 -9.70 2.85 31.79
C ASN A 320 -10.06 3.89 32.87
N LYS A 321 -11.34 3.98 33.28
CA LYS A 321 -11.77 4.87 34.37
C LYS A 321 -11.23 4.42 35.73
N ASP A 322 -11.27 3.12 36.02
CA ASP A 322 -10.76 2.59 37.28
C ASP A 322 -9.22 2.74 37.36
N GLN A 323 -8.52 2.50 36.25
CA GLN A 323 -7.07 2.65 36.20
C GLN A 323 -6.63 4.13 36.34
N SER A 324 -7.36 5.06 35.71
CA SER A 324 -7.12 6.50 35.84
C SER A 324 -7.34 7.02 37.25
N THR A 325 -8.42 6.59 37.92
CA THR A 325 -8.73 7.00 39.30
C THR A 325 -7.66 6.52 40.29
N THR A 326 -7.17 5.29 40.09
CA THR A 326 -6.11 4.71 40.92
C THR A 326 -4.76 5.42 40.70
N VAL A 327 -4.42 5.74 39.44
CA VAL A 327 -3.20 6.53 39.11
C VAL A 327 -3.27 7.96 39.64
N LEU A 328 -4.46 8.59 39.62
CA LEU A 328 -4.66 9.94 40.16
C LEU A 328 -4.48 10.00 41.68
N ILE A 329 -4.92 8.96 42.40
CA ILE A 329 -4.73 8.87 43.85
C ILE A 329 -3.24 8.72 44.18
N PHE A 330 -2.52 7.81 43.51
CA PHE A 330 -1.08 7.65 43.71
C PHE A 330 -0.27 8.89 43.32
N SER A 331 -0.66 9.60 42.25
CA SER A 331 0.01 10.82 41.82
C SER A 331 -0.24 12.00 42.76
N VAL A 332 -1.41 12.09 43.40
CA VAL A 332 -1.69 13.09 44.44
C VAL A 332 -0.90 12.82 45.72
N PHE A 333 -0.73 11.56 46.13
CA PHE A 333 0.10 11.21 47.30
C PHE A 333 1.60 11.45 47.04
N LEU A 334 2.09 11.11 45.85
CA LEU A 334 3.49 11.38 45.46
C LEU A 334 3.72 12.89 45.26
N GLY A 335 2.78 13.58 44.63
CA GLY A 335 2.84 15.02 44.38
C GLY A 335 2.76 15.86 45.65
N SER A 336 1.95 15.47 46.64
CA SER A 336 1.89 16.16 47.95
C SER A 336 3.15 15.94 48.78
N SER A 337 3.73 14.74 48.77
CA SER A 337 5.02 14.48 49.41
C SER A 337 6.16 15.26 48.76
N VAL A 338 6.21 15.29 47.43
CA VAL A 338 7.20 16.09 46.68
C VAL A 338 6.98 17.58 46.92
N PHE A 339 5.73 18.07 46.94
CA PHE A 339 5.42 19.47 47.23
C PHE A 339 5.84 19.88 48.64
N ILE A 340 5.61 19.03 49.65
CA ILE A 340 6.06 19.31 51.03
C ILE A 340 7.59 19.35 51.10
N ASN A 341 8.29 18.42 50.44
CA ASN A 341 9.75 18.44 50.37
C ASN A 341 10.26 19.67 49.60
N ILE A 342 9.61 20.08 48.51
CA ILE A 342 9.92 21.29 47.75
C ILE A 342 9.68 22.55 48.59
N VAL A 343 8.61 22.60 49.38
CA VAL A 343 8.35 23.75 50.27
C VAL A 343 9.37 23.79 51.41
N MET A 344 9.78 22.65 51.97
CA MET A 344 10.84 22.61 52.98
C MET A 344 12.20 22.99 52.39
N THR A 345 12.55 22.50 51.19
CA THR A 345 13.80 22.89 50.53
C THR A 345 13.76 24.34 50.07
N LEU A 346 12.64 24.86 49.57
CA LEU A 346 12.47 26.29 49.28
C LEU A 346 12.58 27.11 50.56
N GLY A 347 12.02 26.68 51.69
CA GLY A 347 12.17 27.37 52.97
C GLY A 347 13.63 27.44 53.43
N ILE A 348 14.37 26.34 53.28
CA ILE A 348 15.81 26.28 53.57
C ILE A 348 16.60 27.14 52.56
N CYS A 349 16.29 27.05 51.28
CA CYS A 349 16.90 27.85 50.21
C CYS A 349 16.60 29.33 50.37
N ILE A 350 15.41 29.73 50.83
CA ILE A 350 15.06 31.13 51.12
C ILE A 350 15.82 31.61 52.35
N ALA A 351 15.99 30.77 53.39
CA ALA A 351 16.81 31.11 54.54
C ALA A 351 18.30 31.27 54.13
N ILE A 352 18.82 30.37 53.31
CA ILE A 352 20.17 30.47 52.71
C ILE A 352 20.25 31.68 51.78
N TYR A 353 19.23 31.95 50.98
CA TYR A 353 19.15 33.09 50.07
C TYR A 353 19.10 34.40 50.84
N PHE A 354 18.36 34.54 51.93
CA PHE A 354 18.44 35.75 52.76
C PHE A 354 19.81 35.89 53.44
N TRP A 355 20.46 34.77 53.78
CA TRP A 355 21.81 34.77 54.33
C TRP A 355 22.90 35.09 53.27
N TYR A 356 22.65 34.72 52.00
CA TYR A 356 23.55 34.86 50.85
C TYR A 356 23.27 36.13 50.01
N HIS A 357 22.04 36.63 49.97
CA HIS A 357 21.62 37.86 49.28
C HIS A 357 21.90 39.10 50.13
N ASN A 358 22.15 38.93 51.44
CA ASN A 358 22.81 39.98 52.23
C ASN A 358 24.33 40.06 51.93
N SER A 359 24.91 39.10 51.19
CA SER A 359 26.33 39.06 50.83
C SER A 359 26.63 39.06 49.31
N VAL A 360 25.66 38.76 48.45
CA VAL A 360 25.85 38.56 47.00
C VAL A 360 24.67 39.13 46.18
N ALA A 361 24.15 40.30 46.59
CA ALA A 361 23.27 41.11 45.74
C ALA A 361 24.09 41.82 44.65
N PHE A 362 24.66 41.08 43.68
CA PHE A 362 25.18 41.66 42.43
C PHE A 362 25.62 40.56 41.45
N GLY A 363 24.91 40.42 40.33
CA GLY A 363 25.46 39.79 39.13
C GLY A 363 24.81 38.47 38.73
N LEU A 364 24.02 38.52 37.64
CA LEU A 364 24.35 37.87 36.36
C LEU A 364 23.07 37.69 35.52
N GLU A 365 22.57 38.80 34.98
CA GLU A 365 21.68 38.80 33.79
C GLU A 365 22.13 39.87 32.74
N ASP A 366 23.19 40.65 33.03
CA ASP A 366 23.66 41.82 32.24
C ASP A 366 24.87 41.56 31.31
N GLN A 367 25.31 40.31 31.09
CA GLN A 367 26.68 40.09 30.57
C GLN A 367 26.87 40.26 29.04
N GLU A 368 25.86 39.99 28.21
CA GLU A 368 25.98 40.20 26.74
C GLU A 368 25.61 41.63 26.31
N GLU A 369 24.64 42.27 26.98
CA GLU A 369 24.26 43.68 26.72
C GLU A 369 25.36 44.65 27.17
N ALA A 370 26.09 44.33 28.24
CA ALA A 370 27.23 45.13 28.72
C ALA A 370 28.47 45.08 27.81
N LEU A 371 28.71 43.97 27.09
CA LEU A 371 29.92 43.81 26.27
C LEU A 371 29.90 44.75 25.06
N MET A 372 28.77 44.83 24.35
CA MET A 372 28.66 45.65 23.14
C MET A 372 28.72 47.15 23.45
N ASP A 373 28.07 47.57 24.54
CA ASP A 373 28.13 48.94 25.04
C ASP A 373 29.53 49.30 25.56
N TRP A 374 30.23 48.37 26.21
CA TRP A 374 31.61 48.56 26.66
C TRP A 374 32.60 48.70 25.49
N VAL A 375 32.47 47.89 24.45
CA VAL A 375 33.30 47.98 23.23
C VAL A 375 33.07 49.32 22.52
N TYR A 376 31.81 49.77 22.39
CA TYR A 376 31.49 51.07 21.82
C TYR A 376 32.04 52.23 22.65
N ALA A 377 31.95 52.15 23.99
CA ALA A 377 32.53 53.14 24.89
C ALA A 377 34.07 53.20 24.78
N CYS A 378 34.74 52.06 24.64
CA CYS A 378 36.19 52.01 24.43
C CYS A 378 36.61 52.68 23.10
N TYR A 379 35.82 52.50 22.03
CA TYR A 379 36.02 53.20 20.76
C TYR A 379 35.84 54.72 20.91
N CYS A 380 34.72 55.18 21.48
CA CYS A 380 34.45 56.62 21.67
C CYS A 380 35.50 57.31 22.54
N ASN A 381 36.00 56.63 23.58
CA ASN A 381 36.99 57.17 24.50
C ASN A 381 38.45 56.97 24.01
N LYS A 382 38.65 56.37 22.83
CA LYS A 382 39.97 56.04 22.25
C LYS A 382 40.86 55.19 23.16
N THR A 383 40.25 54.27 23.92
CA THR A 383 40.93 53.31 24.81
C THR A 383 40.78 51.88 24.27
N LEU A 384 41.07 51.68 22.99
CA LEU A 384 40.94 50.38 22.31
C LEU A 384 41.99 49.37 22.74
N ASP A 385 43.10 49.81 23.34
CA ASP A 385 44.14 48.98 23.94
C ASP A 385 43.58 48.02 25.00
N LYS A 386 42.51 48.42 25.69
CA LYS A 386 41.83 47.59 26.70
C LYS A 386 41.12 46.37 26.10
N LEU A 387 40.75 46.40 24.83
CA LEU A 387 40.05 45.29 24.18
C LEU A 387 40.97 44.12 23.83
N VAL A 388 42.27 44.39 23.73
CA VAL A 388 43.27 43.44 23.22
C VAL A 388 44.23 42.93 24.29
N GLU A 389 44.03 43.34 25.55
CA GLU A 389 44.79 42.95 26.75
C GLU A 389 46.30 42.71 26.52
N ASN A 390 46.68 41.48 26.18
CA ASN A 390 48.06 41.00 26.04
C ASN A 390 48.48 40.64 24.59
N ASP A 391 47.65 40.93 23.58
CA ASP A 391 47.99 40.72 22.16
C ASP A 391 48.98 41.81 21.69
N GLU A 392 50.26 41.42 21.57
CA GLU A 392 51.33 42.34 21.19
C GLU A 392 51.20 42.84 19.75
N ASP A 393 50.70 42.02 18.82
CA ASP A 393 50.53 42.38 17.41
C ASP A 393 49.41 43.42 17.26
N ALA A 394 48.30 43.26 17.98
CA ALA A 394 47.18 44.19 17.94
C ALA A 394 47.51 45.54 18.61
N ARG A 395 48.32 45.57 19.68
CA ARG A 395 48.79 46.82 20.29
C ARG A 395 49.75 47.60 19.39
N ASN A 396 50.57 46.88 18.62
CA ASN A 396 51.58 47.50 17.74
C ASN A 396 50.96 48.16 16.49
N ASP A 397 49.77 47.74 16.05
CA ASP A 397 49.04 48.33 14.92
C ASP A 397 47.65 48.85 15.32
N MET A 398 47.64 49.90 16.16
CA MET A 398 46.43 50.51 16.70
C MET A 398 45.49 51.07 15.61
N LYS A 399 46.04 51.51 14.46
CA LYS A 399 45.23 52.02 13.34
C LYS A 399 44.43 50.89 12.68
N ARG A 400 45.05 49.72 12.53
CA ARG A 400 44.35 48.54 12.02
C ARG A 400 43.30 48.04 13.00
N LEU A 401 43.60 48.07 14.31
CA LEU A 401 42.64 47.71 15.37
C LEU A 401 41.42 48.64 15.36
N GLU A 402 41.63 49.95 15.32
CA GLU A 402 40.55 50.94 15.23
C GLU A 402 39.66 50.69 14.00
N ARG A 403 40.27 50.43 12.84
CA ARG A 403 39.54 50.10 11.62
C ARG A 403 38.70 48.82 11.76
N LEU A 404 39.27 47.76 12.35
CA LEU A 404 38.58 46.50 12.58
C LEU A 404 37.36 46.67 13.50
N VAL A 405 37.54 47.43 14.59
CA VAL A 405 36.46 47.71 15.55
C VAL A 405 35.37 48.55 14.90
N MET A 406 35.71 49.58 14.12
CA MET A 406 34.72 50.38 13.40
C MET A 406 33.91 49.56 12.39
N VAL A 407 34.57 48.67 11.64
CA VAL A 407 33.89 47.76 10.70
C VAL A 407 32.99 46.79 11.45
N ALA A 408 33.45 46.24 12.57
CA ALA A 408 32.64 45.36 13.41
C ALA A 408 31.38 46.07 13.92
N ILE A 409 31.50 47.31 14.42
CA ILE A 409 30.36 48.13 14.88
C ILE A 409 29.35 48.38 13.75
N TRP A 410 29.80 48.58 12.50
CA TRP A 410 28.90 48.68 11.34
C TRP A 410 28.17 47.38 11.01
N CYS A 411 28.83 46.23 11.17
CA CYS A 411 28.25 44.92 10.83
C CYS A 411 27.20 44.44 11.84
N ILE A 412 27.30 44.86 13.09
CA ILE A 412 26.41 44.45 14.20
C ILE A 412 25.18 45.35 14.36
N GLN A 413 25.03 46.41 13.57
CA GLN A 413 23.89 47.33 13.69
C GLN A 413 22.58 46.56 13.63
N GLU A 414 21.65 46.78 14.55
CA GLU A 414 20.42 46.01 14.59
C GLU A 414 19.61 46.17 13.29
N ASP A 415 19.51 47.40 12.78
CA ASP A 415 18.94 47.70 11.46
C ASP A 415 19.85 47.20 10.32
N ALA A 416 19.35 46.21 9.59
CA ALA A 416 20.03 45.60 8.45
C ALA A 416 20.31 46.59 7.31
N SER A 417 19.55 47.69 7.18
CA SER A 417 19.74 48.68 6.12
C SER A 417 20.98 49.55 6.31
N LEU A 418 21.46 49.68 7.56
CA LEU A 418 22.67 50.41 7.92
C LEU A 418 23.93 49.56 7.72
N ARG A 419 23.79 48.23 7.64
CA ARG A 419 24.92 47.31 7.49
C ARG A 419 25.53 47.42 6.09
N PRO A 420 26.85 47.62 5.96
CA PRO A 420 27.51 47.62 4.66
C PRO A 420 27.40 46.24 3.98
N THR A 421 27.39 46.23 2.65
CA THR A 421 27.47 44.96 1.90
C THR A 421 28.82 44.29 2.13
N MET A 422 28.87 42.96 2.06
CA MET A 422 30.10 42.22 2.32
C MET A 422 31.27 42.64 1.41
N LYS A 423 30.98 43.02 0.15
CA LYS A 423 31.96 43.61 -0.77
C LYS A 423 32.55 44.94 -0.25
N LYS A 424 31.73 45.77 0.38
CA LYS A 424 32.18 47.04 0.99
C LYS A 424 32.96 46.77 2.28
N VAL A 425 32.55 45.78 3.07
CA VAL A 425 33.28 45.33 4.27
C VAL A 425 34.69 44.85 3.91
N THR A 426 34.86 44.02 2.87
CA THR A 426 36.20 43.56 2.45
C THR A 426 37.08 44.73 2.00
N GLN A 427 36.53 45.68 1.23
CA GLN A 427 37.25 46.88 0.82
C GLN A 427 37.67 47.77 2.00
N MET A 428 36.83 47.89 3.02
CA MET A 428 37.14 48.59 4.26
C MET A 428 38.25 47.89 5.05
N LEU A 429 38.19 46.56 5.15
CA LEU A 429 39.18 45.75 5.86
C LEU A 429 40.55 45.72 5.17
N GLU A 430 40.58 45.80 3.85
CA GLU A 430 41.80 45.89 3.04
C GLU A 430 42.41 47.31 3.02
N GLY A 431 41.66 48.32 3.48
CA GLY A 431 42.09 49.72 3.47
C GLY A 431 41.99 50.41 2.11
N VAL A 432 41.19 49.85 1.20
CA VAL A 432 40.94 50.41 -0.14
C VAL A 432 39.92 51.55 -0.06
N VAL A 433 39.06 51.55 0.97
CA VAL A 433 38.04 52.58 1.23
C VAL A 433 38.08 52.99 2.71
N ASP A 434 38.01 54.29 3.00
CA ASP A 434 37.95 54.79 4.38
C ASP A 434 36.66 54.41 5.10
N VAL A 435 36.78 54.08 6.38
CA VAL A 435 35.64 53.72 7.24
C VAL A 435 35.11 54.96 7.92
N SER A 436 33.86 55.34 7.62
CA SER A 436 33.17 56.43 8.31
C SER A 436 32.81 56.04 9.76
N VAL A 437 32.70 57.03 10.64
CA VAL A 437 32.33 56.83 12.06
C VAL A 437 31.00 56.06 12.16
N PRO A 438 30.96 54.91 12.86
CA PRO A 438 29.75 54.13 13.00
C PRO A 438 28.77 54.72 14.03
N PRO A 439 27.44 54.59 13.82
CA PRO A 439 26.45 54.93 14.81
C PRO A 439 26.50 53.98 16.02
N ARG A 440 25.99 54.42 17.17
CA ARG A 440 25.89 53.57 18.37
C ARG A 440 24.96 52.39 18.06
N PRO A 441 25.39 51.14 18.32
CA PRO A 441 24.47 50.01 18.32
C PRO A 441 23.45 50.22 19.45
N SER A 442 22.25 50.71 19.14
CA SER A 442 21.20 50.87 20.15
C SER A 442 20.41 49.57 20.26
N ILE A 443 20.36 48.95 21.45
CA ILE A 443 19.48 47.80 21.70
C ILE A 443 18.10 48.26 22.25
N TYR A 444 17.94 49.54 22.62
CA TYR A 444 16.64 50.14 22.89
C TYR A 444 16.58 51.60 22.43
N CYS A 445 15.86 51.85 21.33
CA CYS A 445 15.18 53.12 21.13
C CYS A 445 13.67 52.89 21.34
N SER A 446 13.25 53.11 22.59
CA SER A 446 11.95 53.70 22.84
C SER A 446 11.95 55.08 22.17
N THR A 447 10.99 55.36 21.30
CA THR A 447 9.85 56.24 21.62
C THR A 447 8.99 56.51 20.38
N THR A 448 7.68 56.60 20.67
CA THR A 448 6.64 57.48 20.06
C THR A 448 6.16 57.21 18.64
#